data_AF-A0A270PFX5-F1
#
_entry.id   AF-A0A270PFX5-F1
#
_cell.length_a   1.000
_cell.length_b   1.000
_cell.length_c   1.000
_cell.angle_alpha   90.00
_cell.angle_beta   90.00
_cell.angle_gamma   90.00
#
_symmetry.space_group_name_H-M   'P 1'
#
loop_
_entity.id
_entity.type
_entity.pdbx_description
1 polymer ?
#
loop_
_entity_poly.entity_id
_entity_poly.type
_entity_poly.pdbx_seq_one_letter_code
_entity_poly.pdbx_strand_id
1 'polypeptide(L)'
;MGVLNNIAELHNAAKYCRTNNLIVGLCHGCFDIVHPGHIYHLKRARTMVDRLFVSITADNFVNKDLIGRFFLTASGPSLLPQSAIAIM
;
A
#
# COMPACT_ATOMS: atom_id res chain seq x y z
N MET A 1 -13.25 0.43 7.65
CA MET A 1 -12.11 0.99 6.89
C MET A 1 -11.14 1.57 7.90
N GLY A 2 -9.85 1.23 7.85
CA GLY A 2 -8.89 1.66 8.86
C GLY A 2 -7.48 1.74 8.29
N VAL A 3 -6.68 2.68 8.80
CA VAL A 3 -5.25 2.82 8.50
C VAL A 3 -4.48 2.08 9.59
N LEU A 4 -3.55 1.22 9.18
CA LEU A 4 -2.63 0.51 10.07
C LEU A 4 -1.31 1.26 10.08
N ASN A 5 -0.83 1.64 11.26
CA ASN A 5 0.36 2.48 11.41
C ASN A 5 1.56 1.74 12.00
N ASN A 6 1.40 0.47 12.38
CA ASN A 6 2.50 -0.34 12.90
C ASN A 6 2.42 -1.81 12.47
N ILE A 7 3.56 -2.50 12.62
CA ILE A 7 3.74 -3.90 12.21
C ILE A 7 2.83 -4.85 13.02
N ALA A 8 2.57 -4.55 14.30
CA ALA A 8 1.73 -5.40 15.14
C ALA A 8 0.27 -5.41 14.68
N GLU A 9 -0.27 -4.23 14.34
CA GLU A 9 -1.60 -4.07 13.76
C GLU A 9 -1.73 -4.80 12.41
N LEU A 10 -0.74 -4.62 11.53
CA LEU A 10 -0.68 -5.32 10.25
C LEU A 10 -0.63 -6.84 10.44
N HIS A 11 0.21 -7.31 11.35
CA HIS A 11 0.34 -8.73 11.66
C HIS A 11 -0.99 -9.31 12.15
N ASN A 12 -1.69 -8.61 13.05
CA ASN A 12 -2.98 -9.05 13.55
C ASN A 12 -4.05 -9.09 12.46
N ALA A 13 -4.11 -8.08 11.59
CA ALA A 13 -5.02 -8.04 10.46
C ALA A 13 -4.73 -9.17 9.44
N ALA A 14 -3.46 -9.41 9.13
CA ALA A 14 -3.03 -10.48 8.22
C ALA A 14 -3.31 -11.86 8.82
N LYS A 15 -3.06 -12.04 10.13
CA LYS A 15 -3.38 -13.28 10.85
C LYS A 15 -4.88 -13.55 10.81
N TYR A 16 -5.71 -12.56 11.10
CA TYR A 16 -7.17 -12.68 11.00
C TYR A 16 -7.61 -13.11 9.59
N CYS A 17 -7.07 -12.50 8.53
CA CYS A 17 -7.43 -12.89 7.17
C CYS A 17 -7.05 -14.34 6.88
N ARG A 18 -5.86 -14.76 7.33
CA ARG A 18 -5.37 -16.14 7.16
C ARG A 18 -6.21 -17.16 7.93
N THR A 19 -6.56 -16.89 9.18
CA THR A 19 -7.36 -17.81 10.00
C THR A 19 -8.78 -17.99 9.48
N ASN A 20 -9.32 -16.97 8.80
CA ASN A 20 -10.65 -16.99 8.20
C ASN A 20 -10.63 -17.39 6.71
N ASN A 21 -9.48 -17.82 6.19
CA ASN A 21 -9.30 -18.24 4.80
C ASN A 21 -9.79 -17.22 3.76
N LEU A 22 -9.58 -15.93 4.04
CA LEU A 22 -10.00 -14.83 3.19
C LEU A 22 -9.04 -14.63 2.02
N ILE A 23 -9.58 -14.29 0.84
CA ILE A 23 -8.80 -13.85 -0.31
C ILE A 23 -8.29 -12.44 -0.06
N VAL A 24 -6.98 -12.28 -0.07
CA VAL A 24 -6.31 -11.01 0.21
C VAL A 24 -5.71 -10.43 -1.07
N GLY A 25 -6.09 -9.18 -1.39
CA GLY A 25 -5.45 -8.37 -2.44
C GLY A 25 -4.46 -7.38 -1.85
N LEU A 26 -3.40 -7.08 -2.61
CA LEU A 26 -2.44 -6.03 -2.29
C LEU A 26 -2.31 -5.07 -3.47
N CYS A 27 -2.60 -3.79 -3.23
CA CYS A 27 -2.22 -2.70 -4.12
C CYS A 27 -1.07 -1.93 -3.47
N HIS A 28 0.01 -1.68 -4.21
CA HIS A 28 1.14 -0.90 -3.72
C HIS A 28 1.40 0.28 -4.67
N GLY A 29 1.70 1.44 -4.11
CA GLY A 29 2.08 2.61 -4.91
C GLY A 29 2.36 3.85 -4.07
N CYS A 30 2.81 4.90 -4.73
CA CYS A 30 2.94 6.23 -4.11
C CYS A 30 1.58 6.94 -4.02
N PHE A 31 0.68 6.70 -4.99
CA PHE A 31 -0.62 7.36 -5.11
C PHE A 31 -0.55 8.90 -5.06
N ASP A 32 0.55 9.48 -5.56
CA ASP A 32 0.72 10.94 -5.63
C ASP A 32 -0.40 11.58 -6.45
N ILE A 33 -0.93 12.69 -5.92
CA ILE A 33 -2.16 13.36 -6.38
C ILE A 33 -3.27 12.34 -6.68
N VAL A 34 -4.03 11.95 -5.66
CA VAL A 34 -5.13 11.00 -5.84
C VAL A 34 -6.14 11.51 -6.87
N HIS A 35 -6.15 10.87 -8.04
CA HIS A 35 -7.06 11.16 -9.13
C HIS A 35 -8.06 10.01 -9.33
N PRO A 36 -9.15 10.20 -10.11
CA PRO A 36 -10.20 9.19 -10.26
C PRO A 36 -9.69 7.82 -10.72
N GLY A 37 -8.61 7.79 -11.50
CA GLY A 37 -7.94 6.55 -11.92
C GLY A 37 -7.54 5.64 -10.75
N HIS A 38 -6.90 6.20 -9.70
CA HIS A 38 -6.55 5.44 -8.49
C HIS A 38 -7.81 4.93 -7.78
N ILE A 39 -8.85 5.76 -7.67
CA ILE A 39 -10.10 5.38 -7.00
C ILE A 39 -10.77 4.22 -7.75
N TYR A 40 -10.87 4.30 -9.08
CA TYR A 40 -11.46 3.23 -9.89
C TYR A 40 -10.64 1.94 -9.82
N HIS A 41 -9.31 2.06 -9.86
CA HIS A 41 -8.42 0.91 -9.71
C HIS A 41 -8.63 0.21 -8.37
N LEU A 42 -8.60 0.96 -7.25
CA LEU A 42 -8.78 0.41 -5.91
C LEU A 42 -10.20 -0.16 -5.71
N LYS A 43 -11.24 0.52 -6.21
CA LYS A 43 -12.61 0.01 -6.19
C LYS A 43 -12.73 -1.32 -6.94
N ARG A 44 -12.13 -1.41 -8.13
CA ARG A 44 -12.15 -2.64 -8.93
C ARG A 44 -11.39 -3.76 -8.21
N ALA A 45 -10.20 -3.49 -7.69
CA ALA A 45 -9.42 -4.46 -6.93
C ALA A 45 -10.19 -4.97 -5.71
N ARG A 46 -10.88 -4.08 -4.98
CA ARG A 46 -11.69 -4.43 -3.80
C ARG A 46 -12.83 -5.41 -4.11
N THR A 47 -13.36 -5.41 -5.34
CA THR A 47 -14.42 -6.36 -5.75
C THR A 47 -13.91 -7.77 -6.04
N MET A 48 -12.60 -7.95 -6.17
CA MET A 48 -11.98 -9.24 -6.53
C MET A 48 -11.48 -10.03 -5.31
N VAL A 49 -11.52 -9.43 -4.12
CA VAL A 49 -10.91 -9.97 -2.90
C VAL A 49 -11.81 -9.71 -1.70
N ASP A 50 -11.70 -10.54 -0.66
CA ASP A 50 -12.42 -10.35 0.60
C ASP A 50 -11.84 -9.17 1.38
N ARG A 51 -10.51 -9.00 1.30
CA ARG A 51 -9.77 -7.92 1.96
C ARG A 51 -8.73 -7.30 1.03
N LEU A 52 -8.73 -5.97 0.90
CA LEU A 52 -7.73 -5.25 0.12
C LEU A 52 -6.80 -4.46 1.05
N PHE A 53 -5.51 -4.82 1.05
CA PHE A 53 -4.46 -4.00 1.65
C PHE A 53 -3.92 -3.05 0.59
N VAL A 54 -3.75 -1.79 0.96
CA VAL A 54 -3.18 -0.75 0.11
C VAL A 54 -1.98 -0.17 0.84
N SER A 55 -0.78 -0.43 0.34
CA SER A 55 0.46 0.11 0.92
C SER A 55 0.93 1.35 0.15
N ILE A 56 1.25 2.40 0.90
CA ILE A 56 1.71 3.68 0.36
C ILE A 56 3.20 3.84 0.63
N THR A 57 4.00 4.07 -0.39
CA THR A 57 5.43 4.37 -0.22
C THR A 57 5.61 5.73 0.47
N ALA A 58 6.39 5.81 1.55
CA ALA A 58 6.69 7.08 2.20
C ALA A 58 7.51 8.03 1.30
N ASP A 59 7.26 9.32 1.44
CA ASP A 59 7.85 10.41 0.66
C ASP A 59 9.38 10.32 0.58
N ASN A 60 10.05 9.94 1.67
CA ASN A 60 11.51 9.80 1.73
C ASN A 60 12.10 8.82 0.70
N PHE A 61 11.28 7.93 0.13
CA PHE A 61 11.69 6.95 -0.86
C PHE A 61 11.22 7.30 -2.27
N VAL A 62 10.47 8.39 -2.44
CA VAL A 62 9.89 8.82 -3.71
C VAL A 62 10.64 10.04 -4.20
N ASN A 63 11.41 9.88 -5.27
CA ASN A 63 12.18 10.95 -5.89
C ASN A 63 11.59 11.33 -7.23
N LYS A 64 11.82 12.58 -7.63
CA LYS A 64 11.36 13.14 -8.90
C LYS A 64 12.56 13.65 -9.67
N ASP A 65 12.73 13.20 -10.91
CA ASP A 65 13.81 13.69 -11.77
C ASP A 65 13.45 15.06 -12.38
N LEU A 66 14.41 15.65 -13.10
CA LEU A 66 14.26 16.97 -13.73
C LEU A 66 13.12 17.04 -14.76
N ILE A 67 12.64 15.89 -15.27
CA ILE A 67 11.53 15.79 -16.23
C ILE A 67 10.23 15.34 -15.55
N GLY A 68 10.21 15.25 -14.21
CA GLY A 68 9.02 14.99 -13.42
C GLY A 68 8.64 13.51 -13.27
N ARG A 69 9.55 12.58 -13.61
CA ARG A 69 9.35 11.14 -13.45
C ARG A 69 9.60 10.73 -12.01
N PHE A 70 8.64 10.01 -11.44
CA PHE A 70 8.83 9.37 -10.15
C PHE A 70 9.71 8.13 -10.27
N PHE A 71 10.70 8.04 -9.40
CA PHE A 71 11.53 6.85 -9.23
C PHE A 71 11.79 6.58 -7.75
N LEU A 72 11.95 5.31 -7.41
CA LEU A 72 12.25 4.89 -6.05
C LEU A 72 13.76 4.87 -5.84
N THR A 73 14.26 5.52 -4.79
CA THR A 73 15.68 5.40 -4.42
C THR A 73 15.90 4.12 -3.63
N ALA A 74 16.67 3.20 -4.20
CA ALA A 74 17.24 2.07 -3.46
C ALA A 74 18.48 2.53 -2.69
N SER A 75 18.32 3.34 -1.64
CA SER A 75 19.45 3.73 -0.79
C SER A 75 19.68 2.68 0.30
N GLY A 76 20.56 1.71 0.02
CA GLY A 76 21.25 0.86 1.01
C GLY A 76 20.48 -0.36 1.58
N PRO A 77 21.20 -1.37 2.14
CA PRO A 77 20.68 -2.71 2.43
C PRO A 77 19.81 -2.85 3.70
N SER A 78 19.31 -1.78 4.33
CA SER A 78 18.68 -1.92 5.67
C SER A 78 17.50 -1.00 6.02
N LEU A 79 16.97 -0.20 5.09
CA LEU A 79 15.77 0.58 5.35
C LEU A 79 14.63 0.11 4.45
N LEU A 80 13.84 -0.83 4.98
CA LEU A 80 12.54 -1.14 4.39
C LEU A 80 11.75 0.18 4.30
N PRO A 81 11.20 0.54 3.13
CA PRO A 81 10.40 1.74 3.00
C PRO A 81 9.25 1.64 3.99
N GLN A 82 9.23 2.55 4.97
CA GLN A 82 8.08 2.63 5.87
C GLN A 82 6.88 2.96 4.99
N SER A 83 5.93 2.04 4.92
CA SER A 83 4.73 2.21 4.12
C SER A 83 3.52 2.24 5.03
N ALA A 84 2.68 3.25 4.86
CA ALA A 84 1.37 3.28 5.51
C ALA A 84 0.47 2.27 4.81
N ILE A 85 -0.21 1.39 5.56
CA ILE A 85 -1.07 0.36 4.98
C ILE A 85 -2.51 0.65 5.35
N ALA A 86 -3.32 1.00 4.37
CA ALA A 86 -4.76 1.13 4.54
C ALA A 86 -5.44 -0.20 4.21
N ILE A 87 -6.50 -0.57 4.96
CA ILE A 87 -7.32 -1.71 4.60
C ILE A 87 -8.71 -1.27 4.16
N MET A 88 -9.01 -1.54 2.88
CA MET A 88 -10.31 -1.33 2.23
C MET A 88 -11.16 -2.61 2.25
#